data_AF-A0A7G7MFH1-F1
#
_entry.id   AF-A0A7G7MFH1-F1
#
_cell.length_a   1.000
_cell.length_b   1.000
_cell.length_c   1.000
_cell.angle_alpha   90.00
_cell.angle_beta   90.00
_cell.angle_gamma   90.00
#
_symmetry.space_group_name_H-M   'P 1'
#
loop_
_entity.id
_entity.type
_entity.pdbx_description
1 polymer ?
#
loop_
_entity_poly.entity_id
_entity_poly.type
_entity_poly.pdbx_seq_one_letter_code
_entity_poly.pdbx_strand_id
1 'polypeptide(L)'
;MTDERGAREIAQAAEAIGDLLYRAVEATLEEPAPEPARQAAAQLYDVDSRTVPESDSGPAQLMGTLTLIRLLSLVRESAADRPERVDEVLAWITASMGKRYAARARYVTGVLESEAATADVPAVRQVLMTEFVPSLVWLLAGSVAVFGDGDLDWLRGLESGTPTTASFLTGS
;
A
#
# COMPACT_ATOMS: atom_id res chain seq x y z
N MET A 1 -14.58 27.63 3.79
CA MET A 1 -13.48 28.23 3.02
C MET A 1 -12.24 27.39 3.31
N THR A 2 -12.13 26.24 2.66
CA THR A 2 -10.93 25.42 2.75
C THR A 2 -9.86 26.18 1.99
N ASP A 3 -8.88 26.71 2.72
CA ASP A 3 -7.81 27.57 2.19
C ASP A 3 -7.05 26.82 1.08
N GLU A 4 -6.94 27.41 -0.11
CA GLU A 4 -6.18 26.86 -1.25
C GLU A 4 -4.73 26.51 -0.87
N ARG A 5 -4.21 27.16 0.18
CA ARG A 5 -2.94 26.79 0.79
C ARG A 5 -2.99 25.43 1.48
N GLY A 6 -3.99 25.17 2.30
CA GLY A 6 -4.16 23.89 3.00
C GLY A 6 -4.38 22.74 2.02
N ALA A 7 -5.13 22.96 0.94
CA ALA A 7 -5.29 21.96 -0.11
C ALA A 7 -3.96 21.61 -0.81
N ARG A 8 -3.10 22.60 -1.08
CA ARG A 8 -1.76 22.38 -1.66
C ARG A 8 -0.82 21.65 -0.70
N GLU A 9 -0.83 22.00 0.58
CA GLU A 9 -0.01 21.34 1.60
C GLU A 9 -0.41 19.86 1.75
N ILE A 10 -1.71 19.55 1.73
CA ILE A 10 -2.22 18.17 1.74
C ILE A 10 -1.78 17.42 0.47
N ALA A 11 -1.88 18.04 -0.71
CA ALA A 11 -1.47 17.42 -1.96
C ALA A 11 0.04 17.09 -1.98
N GLN A 12 0.88 18.01 -1.50
CA GLN A 12 2.33 17.79 -1.39
C GLN A 12 2.67 16.67 -0.39
N ALA A 13 1.96 16.60 0.74
CA ALA A 13 2.14 15.53 1.72
C ALA A 13 1.72 14.17 1.12
N ALA A 14 0.61 14.13 0.39
CA ALA A 14 0.15 12.92 -0.29
C ALA A 14 1.15 12.44 -1.36
N GLU A 15 1.69 13.37 -2.16
CA GLU A 15 2.73 13.08 -3.16
C GLU A 15 4.00 12.53 -2.50
N ALA A 16 4.51 13.17 -1.44
CA ALA A 16 5.68 12.71 -0.72
C ALA A 16 5.50 11.32 -0.08
N ILE A 17 4.30 11.03 0.43
CA ILE A 17 3.96 9.71 0.98
C ILE A 17 3.86 8.67 -0.14
N GLY A 18 3.23 9.02 -1.27
CA GLY A 18 3.18 8.17 -2.46
C GLY A 18 4.58 7.78 -2.93
N ASP A 19 5.46 8.76 -3.12
CA ASP A 19 6.85 8.56 -3.49
C ASP A 19 7.60 7.64 -2.51
N LEU A 20 7.42 7.86 -1.20
CA LEU A 20 8.03 7.03 -0.17
C LEU A 20 7.59 5.56 -0.31
N LEU A 21 6.28 5.33 -0.53
CA LEU A 21 5.73 3.99 -0.68
C LEU A 21 6.19 3.32 -1.97
N TYR A 22 6.22 4.03 -3.10
CA TYR A 22 6.73 3.50 -4.37
C TYR A 22 8.20 3.10 -4.24
N ARG A 23 9.05 3.93 -3.62
CA ARG A 23 10.46 3.59 -3.34
C ARG A 23 10.59 2.38 -2.42
N ALA A 24 9.69 2.24 -1.44
CA ALA A 24 9.69 1.08 -0.55
C ALA A 24 9.36 -0.21 -1.30
N VAL A 25 8.39 -0.17 -2.23
CA VAL A 25 8.04 -1.29 -3.10
C VAL A 25 9.21 -1.63 -4.02
N GLU A 26 9.78 -0.63 -4.70
CA GLU A 26 10.94 -0.77 -5.58
C GLU A 26 12.12 -1.41 -4.86
N ALA A 27 12.53 -0.86 -3.72
CA ALA A 27 13.62 -1.41 -2.94
C ALA A 27 13.35 -2.83 -2.42
N THR A 28 12.08 -3.18 -2.13
CA THR A 28 11.69 -4.55 -1.75
C THR A 28 11.75 -5.51 -2.95
N LEU A 29 11.55 -5.03 -4.17
CA LEU A 29 11.70 -5.83 -5.39
C LEU A 29 13.17 -6.05 -5.75
N GLU A 30 13.99 -5.00 -5.65
CA GLU A 30 15.43 -5.04 -5.94
C GLU A 30 16.21 -5.88 -4.92
N GLU A 31 15.93 -5.68 -3.63
CA GLU A 31 16.50 -6.45 -2.52
C GLU A 31 15.33 -7.06 -1.73
N PRO A 32 14.93 -8.31 -2.03
CA PRO A 32 13.82 -8.97 -1.38
C PRO A 32 14.06 -9.28 0.10
N ALA A 33 13.91 -8.24 0.90
CA ALA A 33 14.10 -8.20 2.34
C ALA A 33 12.94 -7.43 2.98
N PRO A 34 12.62 -7.70 4.26
CA PRO A 34 11.58 -6.97 4.97
C PRO A 34 11.97 -5.53 5.33
N GLU A 35 13.28 -5.21 5.35
CA GLU A 35 13.82 -3.95 5.82
C GLU A 35 13.36 -2.70 5.04
N PRO A 36 13.31 -2.65 3.70
CA PRO A 36 12.88 -1.45 2.98
C PRO A 36 11.46 -1.00 3.36
N ALA A 37 10.51 -1.94 3.43
CA ALA A 37 9.14 -1.68 3.87
C ALA A 37 9.07 -1.20 5.33
N ARG A 38 9.89 -1.77 6.22
CA ARG A 38 9.99 -1.35 7.62
C ARG A 38 10.56 0.05 7.77
N GLN A 39 11.58 0.39 7.00
CA GLN A 39 12.18 1.73 6.99
C GLN A 39 11.17 2.77 6.52
N ALA A 40 10.41 2.49 5.46
CA ALA A 40 9.36 3.38 4.99
C ALA A 40 8.24 3.56 6.03
N ALA A 41 7.79 2.47 6.66
CA ALA A 41 6.83 2.56 7.76
C ALA A 41 7.37 3.40 8.92
N ALA A 42 8.62 3.18 9.34
CA ALA A 42 9.27 3.97 10.40
C ALA A 42 9.32 5.47 10.07
N GLN A 43 9.53 5.85 8.80
CA GLN A 43 9.48 7.25 8.37
C GLN A 43 8.07 7.84 8.52
N LEU A 44 7.01 7.08 8.21
CA LEU A 44 5.63 7.54 8.45
C LEU A 44 5.35 7.73 9.94
N TYR A 45 5.80 6.79 10.79
CA TYR A 45 5.71 6.93 12.24
C TYR A 45 6.46 8.17 12.77
N ASP A 46 7.64 8.45 12.21
CA ASP A 46 8.45 9.60 12.61
C ASP A 46 7.83 10.95 12.17
N VAL A 47 7.16 11.00 11.01
CA VAL A 47 6.36 12.17 10.62
C VAL A 47 5.21 12.39 11.59
N ASP A 48 4.49 11.32 11.94
CA ASP A 48 3.35 11.39 12.85
C ASP A 48 3.76 11.79 14.26
N SER A 49 4.84 11.22 14.80
CA SER A 49 5.31 11.52 16.16
C SER A 49 5.72 12.99 16.32
N ARG A 50 6.17 13.64 15.24
CA ARG A 50 6.52 15.07 15.21
C ARG A 50 5.30 15.99 15.02
N THR A 51 4.23 15.48 14.41
CA THR A 51 3.06 16.30 14.02
C THR A 51 1.91 16.16 15.00
N VAL A 52 1.64 14.94 15.48
CA VAL A 52 0.55 14.60 16.40
C VAL A 52 1.06 13.58 17.44
N PRO A 53 1.91 14.00 18.41
CA PRO A 53 2.64 13.08 19.30
C PRO A 53 1.75 12.17 20.17
N GLU A 54 0.50 12.59 20.42
CA GLU A 54 -0.45 11.89 21.29
C GLU A 54 -1.36 10.90 20.52
N SER A 55 -1.20 10.76 19.19
CA SER A 55 -2.04 9.88 18.39
C SER A 55 -1.42 8.50 18.19
N ASP A 56 -2.20 7.45 18.48
CA ASP A 56 -1.86 6.05 18.16
C ASP A 56 -1.83 5.79 16.64
N SER A 57 -2.43 6.67 15.83
CA SER A 57 -2.43 6.63 14.38
C SER A 57 -2.44 8.05 13.83
N GLY A 58 -1.27 8.60 13.51
CA GLY A 58 -1.20 9.91 12.91
C GLY A 58 -1.60 9.95 11.43
N PRO A 59 -1.70 11.17 10.86
CA PRO A 59 -2.19 11.39 9.51
C PRO A 59 -1.30 10.75 8.42
N ALA A 60 0.01 10.67 8.60
CA ALA A 60 0.93 10.07 7.63
C ALA A 60 0.72 8.55 7.52
N GLN A 61 0.58 7.85 8.65
CA GLN A 61 0.23 6.42 8.63
C GLN A 61 -1.14 6.17 7.99
N LEU A 62 -2.13 7.01 8.28
CA LEU A 62 -3.47 6.88 7.69
C LEU A 62 -3.42 7.07 6.17
N MET A 63 -2.78 8.14 5.69
CA MET A 63 -2.60 8.39 4.26
C MET A 63 -1.84 7.25 3.60
N GLY A 64 -0.72 6.81 4.18
CA GLY A 64 0.05 5.69 3.62
C GLY A 64 -0.76 4.39 3.54
N THR A 65 -1.57 4.11 4.57
CA THR A 65 -2.47 2.94 4.59
C THR A 65 -3.51 3.03 3.48
N LEU A 66 -4.18 4.17 3.33
CA LEU A 66 -5.20 4.37 2.30
C LEU A 66 -4.62 4.27 0.89
N THR A 67 -3.42 4.83 0.67
CA THR A 67 -2.69 4.71 -0.60
C THR A 67 -2.39 3.24 -0.92
N LEU A 68 -1.84 2.48 0.03
CA LEU A 68 -1.54 1.06 -0.18
C LEU A 68 -2.80 0.23 -0.46
N ILE A 69 -3.89 0.45 0.29
CA ILE A 69 -5.18 -0.23 0.05
C ILE A 69 -5.73 0.10 -1.33
N ARG A 70 -5.60 1.37 -1.76
CA ARG A 70 -6.04 1.79 -3.09
C ARG A 70 -5.24 1.09 -4.19
N LEU A 71 -3.92 1.05 -4.08
CA LEU A 71 -3.04 0.36 -5.03
C LEU A 71 -3.33 -1.14 -5.07
N LEU A 72 -3.51 -1.79 -3.92
CA LEU A 72 -3.90 -3.21 -3.85
C LEU A 72 -5.30 -3.46 -4.44
N SER A 73 -6.21 -2.50 -4.33
CA SER A 73 -7.53 -2.61 -4.98
C SER A 73 -7.43 -2.56 -6.50
N LEU A 74 -6.54 -1.72 -7.05
CA LEU A 74 -6.23 -1.70 -8.48
C LEU A 74 -5.63 -3.03 -8.95
N VAL A 75 -4.69 -3.58 -8.17
CA VAL A 75 -4.14 -4.92 -8.42
C VAL A 75 -5.25 -5.96 -8.46
N ARG A 76 -6.13 -5.99 -7.45
CA ARG A 76 -7.27 -6.91 -7.38
C ARG A 76 -8.15 -6.82 -8.62
N GLU A 77 -8.48 -5.61 -9.07
CA GLU A 77 -9.29 -5.37 -10.27
C GLU A 77 -8.58 -5.86 -11.54
N SER A 78 -7.28 -5.61 -11.68
CA SER A 78 -6.47 -6.05 -12.82
C SER A 78 -6.27 -7.57 -12.89
N ALA A 79 -6.35 -8.26 -11.75
CA ALA A 79 -6.16 -9.70 -11.60
C ALA A 79 -7.46 -10.45 -11.26
N ALA A 80 -8.62 -9.88 -11.64
CA ALA A 80 -9.92 -10.43 -11.30
C ALA A 80 -10.17 -11.85 -11.85
N ASP A 81 -9.55 -12.18 -12.99
CA ASP A 81 -9.60 -13.49 -13.66
C ASP A 81 -8.60 -14.51 -13.11
N ARG A 82 -7.76 -14.11 -12.13
CA ARG A 82 -6.79 -14.99 -11.45
C ARG A 82 -7.31 -15.42 -10.08
N PRO A 83 -7.93 -16.61 -9.97
CA PRO A 83 -8.45 -17.10 -8.68
C PRO A 83 -7.34 -17.42 -7.67
N GLU A 84 -6.13 -17.74 -8.15
CA GLU A 84 -4.97 -18.11 -7.30
C GLU A 84 -4.10 -16.90 -6.93
N ARG A 85 -4.52 -15.67 -7.26
CA ARG A 85 -3.73 -14.44 -7.09
C ARG A 85 -3.12 -14.26 -5.68
N VAL A 86 -3.86 -14.62 -4.63
CA VAL A 86 -3.36 -14.53 -3.25
C VAL A 86 -2.25 -15.54 -3.00
N ASP A 87 -2.46 -16.78 -3.43
CA ASP A 87 -1.50 -17.86 -3.23
C ASP A 87 -0.22 -17.63 -4.05
N GLU A 88 -0.34 -17.11 -5.28
CA GLU A 88 0.81 -16.71 -6.11
C GLU A 88 1.66 -15.63 -5.42
N VAL A 89 1.03 -14.57 -4.90
CA VAL A 89 1.72 -13.48 -4.18
C VAL A 89 2.35 -13.97 -2.88
N LEU A 90 1.65 -14.77 -2.08
CA LEU A 90 2.20 -15.34 -0.85
C LEU A 90 3.34 -16.32 -1.13
N ALA A 91 3.28 -17.06 -2.25
CA ALA A 91 4.35 -17.95 -2.67
C ALA A 91 5.61 -17.15 -3.02
N TRP A 92 5.48 -16.03 -3.74
CA TRP A 92 6.61 -15.12 -3.98
C TRP A 92 7.20 -14.58 -2.68
N ILE A 93 6.38 -14.06 -1.76
CA ILE A 93 6.86 -13.57 -0.46
C ILE A 93 7.59 -14.67 0.32
N THR A 94 7.06 -15.90 0.28
CA THR A 94 7.67 -17.06 0.94
C THR A 94 9.02 -17.42 0.34
N ALA A 95 9.14 -17.39 -0.98
CA ALA A 95 10.37 -17.72 -1.70
C ALA A 95 11.44 -16.64 -1.51
N SER A 96 11.05 -15.37 -1.56
CA SER A 96 11.98 -14.24 -1.57
C SER A 96 12.39 -13.78 -0.17
N MET A 97 11.45 -13.68 0.77
CA MET A 97 11.69 -13.15 2.12
C MET A 97 11.59 -14.22 3.21
N GLY A 98 10.81 -15.27 2.98
CA GLY A 98 10.64 -16.40 3.90
C GLY A 98 9.25 -16.50 4.54
N LYS A 99 8.94 -17.69 5.06
CA LYS A 99 7.62 -18.07 5.61
C LYS A 99 7.09 -17.11 6.69
N ARG A 100 7.98 -16.54 7.51
CA ARG A 100 7.60 -15.60 8.58
C ARG A 100 6.91 -14.36 8.03
N TYR A 101 7.41 -13.80 6.94
CA TYR A 101 6.87 -12.57 6.35
C TYR A 101 5.64 -12.86 5.51
N ALA A 102 5.58 -14.03 4.84
CA ALA A 102 4.37 -14.51 4.20
C ALA A 102 3.22 -14.69 5.21
N ALA A 103 3.50 -15.24 6.39
CA ALA A 103 2.51 -15.39 7.46
C ALA A 103 1.96 -14.03 7.95
N ARG A 104 2.78 -12.97 7.95
CA ARG A 104 2.34 -11.61 8.29
C ARG A 104 1.53 -10.97 7.17
N ALA A 105 2.02 -11.07 5.93
CA ALA A 105 1.29 -10.60 4.74
C ALA A 105 -0.08 -11.27 4.61
N ARG A 106 -0.22 -12.54 5.02
CA ARG A 106 -1.50 -13.26 5.04
C ARG A 106 -2.60 -12.57 5.84
N TYR A 107 -2.28 -11.77 6.85
CA TYR A 107 -3.30 -11.01 7.59
C TYR A 107 -3.93 -9.90 6.76
N VAL A 108 -3.26 -9.42 5.71
CA VAL A 108 -3.73 -8.30 4.87
C VAL A 108 -4.14 -8.73 3.45
N THR A 109 -4.10 -10.04 3.12
CA THR A 109 -4.47 -10.54 1.78
C THR A 109 -5.92 -10.32 1.41
N GLY A 110 -6.81 -10.13 2.40
CA GLY A 110 -8.23 -9.86 2.15
C GLY A 110 -8.45 -8.70 1.18
N VAL A 111 -7.57 -7.68 1.19
CA VAL A 111 -7.63 -6.54 0.26
C VAL A 111 -7.48 -6.98 -1.20
N LEU A 112 -6.71 -8.02 -1.48
CA LEU A 112 -6.61 -8.65 -2.81
C LEU A 112 -7.78 -9.59 -3.12
N GLU A 113 -8.49 -10.08 -2.11
CA GLU A 113 -9.61 -11.02 -2.31
C GLU A 113 -10.89 -10.28 -2.67
N SER A 114 -11.26 -9.26 -1.89
CA SER A 114 -12.53 -8.55 -2.04
C SER A 114 -12.47 -7.12 -1.52
N GLU A 115 -13.39 -6.28 -2.00
CA GLU A 115 -13.59 -4.94 -1.45
C GLU A 115 -14.11 -4.99 0.00
N ALA A 116 -14.99 -5.94 0.33
CA ALA A 116 -15.58 -6.06 1.65
C ALA A 116 -14.53 -6.28 2.77
N ALA A 117 -13.41 -6.94 2.45
CA ALA A 117 -12.34 -7.21 3.39
C ALA A 117 -11.61 -5.94 3.89
N THR A 118 -11.79 -4.78 3.25
CA THR A 118 -11.23 -3.53 3.78
C THR A 118 -11.87 -3.10 5.09
N ALA A 119 -13.07 -3.63 5.42
CA ALA A 119 -13.72 -3.39 6.70
C ALA A 119 -12.94 -3.96 7.91
N ASP A 120 -12.14 -5.00 7.69
CA ASP A 120 -11.36 -5.68 8.75
C ASP A 120 -9.99 -5.01 9.01
N VAL A 121 -9.61 -4.02 8.21
CA VAL A 121 -8.32 -3.31 8.31
C VAL A 121 -8.01 -2.80 9.72
N PRO A 122 -8.95 -2.17 10.47
CA PRO A 122 -8.68 -1.74 11.84
C PRO A 122 -8.32 -2.90 12.79
N ALA A 123 -9.00 -4.04 12.66
CA ALA A 123 -8.74 -5.22 13.50
C ALA A 123 -7.38 -5.84 13.15
N VAL A 124 -7.07 -5.97 11.86
CA VAL A 124 -5.78 -6.48 11.38
C VAL A 124 -4.63 -5.57 11.83
N ARG A 125 -4.83 -4.24 11.79
CA ARG A 125 -3.83 -3.27 12.25
C ARG A 125 -3.50 -3.44 13.73
N GLN A 126 -4.49 -3.73 14.57
CA GLN A 126 -4.24 -3.99 16.00
C GLN A 126 -3.41 -5.26 16.24
N VAL A 127 -3.55 -6.28 15.39
CA VAL A 127 -2.79 -7.53 15.49
C VAL A 127 -1.34 -7.35 15.00
N LEU A 128 -1.15 -6.68 13.85
CA LEU A 128 0.16 -6.52 13.24
C LEU A 128 0.98 -5.36 13.85
N MET A 129 0.33 -4.38 14.47
CA MET A 129 0.97 -3.20 15.06
C MET A 129 1.94 -2.53 14.06
N THR A 130 3.24 -2.44 14.41
CA THR A 130 4.30 -1.83 13.58
C THR A 130 4.57 -2.59 12.29
N GLU A 131 4.11 -3.83 12.18
CA GLU A 131 4.25 -4.67 10.99
C GLU A 131 3.04 -4.56 10.04
N PHE A 132 2.03 -3.75 10.38
CA PHE A 132 0.84 -3.56 9.55
C PHE A 132 1.17 -2.92 8.19
N VAL A 133 1.76 -1.71 8.20
CA VAL A 133 2.15 -1.03 6.96
C VAL A 133 3.20 -1.82 6.17
N PRO A 134 4.26 -2.38 6.80
CA PRO A 134 5.20 -3.25 6.09
C PRO A 134 4.53 -4.44 5.40
N SER A 135 3.54 -5.08 6.03
CA SER A 135 2.83 -6.21 5.43
C SER A 135 2.05 -5.83 4.18
N LEU A 136 1.45 -4.62 4.15
CA LEU A 136 0.81 -4.09 2.94
C LEU A 136 1.81 -3.80 1.83
N VAL A 137 2.98 -3.25 2.16
CA VAL A 137 4.06 -3.01 1.18
C VAL A 137 4.58 -4.32 0.61
N TRP A 138 4.79 -5.35 1.43
CA TRP A 138 5.21 -6.67 0.95
C TRP A 138 4.18 -7.32 0.05
N LEU A 139 2.89 -7.18 0.39
CA LEU A 139 1.80 -7.69 -0.42
C LEU A 139 1.77 -6.98 -1.79
N LEU A 140 1.96 -5.66 -1.81
CA LEU A 140 2.02 -4.88 -3.04
C LEU A 140 3.25 -5.20 -3.87
N ALA A 141 4.43 -5.32 -3.26
CA ALA A 141 5.66 -5.75 -3.93
C ALA A 141 5.52 -7.15 -4.54
N GLY A 142 4.99 -8.11 -3.78
CA GLY A 142 4.72 -9.44 -4.33
C GLY A 142 3.69 -9.42 -5.46
N SER A 143 2.71 -8.52 -5.40
CA SER A 143 1.76 -8.33 -6.50
C SER A 143 2.43 -7.79 -7.76
N VAL A 144 3.31 -6.80 -7.63
CA VAL A 144 4.09 -6.27 -8.77
C VAL A 144 5.02 -7.34 -9.33
N ALA A 145 5.68 -8.12 -8.47
CA ALA A 145 6.55 -9.21 -8.91
C ALA A 145 5.80 -10.30 -9.70
N VAL A 146 4.57 -10.64 -9.29
CA VAL A 146 3.80 -11.74 -9.88
C VAL A 146 2.96 -11.31 -11.08
N PHE A 147 2.35 -10.12 -11.04
CA PHE A 147 1.41 -9.66 -12.06
C PHE A 147 2.00 -8.63 -13.02
N GLY A 148 3.01 -7.88 -12.56
CA GLY A 148 3.74 -6.90 -13.36
C GLY A 148 5.14 -7.35 -13.75
N ASP A 149 5.50 -8.62 -13.54
CA ASP A 149 6.85 -9.17 -13.80
C ASP A 149 7.99 -8.38 -13.13
N GLY A 150 7.70 -7.74 -11.98
CA GLY A 150 8.64 -6.89 -11.25
C GLY A 150 8.75 -5.45 -11.80
N ASP A 151 8.02 -5.10 -12.85
CA ASP A 151 7.98 -3.77 -13.43
C ASP A 151 7.04 -2.85 -12.64
N LEU A 152 7.59 -1.80 -12.03
CA LEU A 152 6.82 -0.82 -11.26
C LEU A 152 5.99 0.11 -12.16
N ASP A 153 6.36 0.26 -13.44
CA ASP A 153 5.58 1.04 -14.41
C ASP A 153 4.24 0.38 -14.72
N TRP A 154 4.13 -0.94 -14.57
CA TRP A 154 2.84 -1.65 -14.61
C TRP A 154 1.88 -1.09 -13.54
N LEU A 155 2.33 -0.94 -12.29
CA LEU A 155 1.51 -0.41 -11.20
C LEU A 155 1.10 1.05 -11.45
N ARG A 156 2.03 1.88 -11.95
CA ARG A 156 1.76 3.27 -12.35
C ARG A 156 0.75 3.36 -13.50
N GLY A 157 0.78 2.38 -14.42
CA GLY A 157 -0.19 2.23 -15.49
C GLY A 157 -1.60 1.97 -14.97
N LEU A 158 -1.76 1.12 -13.94
CA LEU A 158 -3.07 0.87 -13.31
C LEU A 158 -3.65 2.14 -12.66
N GLU A 159 -2.81 2.93 -12.00
CA GLU A 159 -3.20 4.18 -11.37
C GLU A 159 -3.66 5.21 -12.39
N SER A 160 -2.92 5.35 -13.50
CA SER A 160 -3.22 6.28 -14.60
C SER A 160 -4.44 5.87 -15.43
N GLY A 161 -4.71 4.56 -15.53
CA GLY A 161 -5.83 3.99 -16.28
C GLY A 161 -7.18 4.09 -15.55
N THR A 162 -7.21 4.52 -14.30
CA THR A 162 -8.45 4.69 -13.54
C THR A 162 -8.97 6.11 -13.66
N PRO A 163 -10.20 6.34 -14.16
CA PRO A 163 -10.79 7.68 -14.16
C PRO A 163 -10.86 8.21 -12.73
N THR A 164 -10.13 9.29 -12.46
CA THR A 164 -10.22 10.03 -11.20
C THR A 164 -11.65 10.56 -11.07
N THR A 165 -12.18 10.64 -9.85
CA THR A 165 -13.53 11.17 -9.55
C THR A 165 -13.79 12.56 -10.15
N ALA A 166 -12.74 13.30 -10.51
CA ALA A 166 -12.79 14.55 -11.26
C ALA A 166 -13.37 14.40 -12.69
N SER A 167 -13.18 13.26 -13.37
CA SER A 167 -13.70 13.02 -14.73
C SER A 167 -15.24 12.86 -14.76
N PHE A 168 -15.87 12.56 -13.63
CA PHE A 168 -17.34 12.46 -13.54
C PHE A 168 -18.03 13.82 -13.33
N LEU A 169 -17.30 14.87 -12.97
CA LEU A 169 -17.85 16.21 -12.70
C LEU A 169 -17.76 17.17 -13.89
N THR A 170 -16.99 16.82 -14.93
CA THR A 170 -16.89 17.57 -16.20
C THR A 170 -17.57 16.83 -17.35
N GLY A 171 -18.72 16.21 -17.06
CA GLY A 171 -19.60 15.65 -18.08
C GLY A 171 -20.08 16.73 -19.06
N SER A 172 -19.86 16.44 -20.34
CA SER A 172 -20.20 17.23 -21.53
C SER A 172 -21.62 17.78 -21.59
#